data_AF-A0A2D8QGF2-F1
#
_entry.id   AF-A0A2D8QGF2-F1
#
_cell.length_a   1.000
_cell.length_b   1.000
_cell.length_c   1.000
_cell.angle_alpha   90.00
_cell.angle_beta   90.00
_cell.angle_gamma   90.00
#
_symmetry.space_group_name_H-M   'P 1'
#
loop_
_entity.id
_entity.type
_entity.pdbx_description
1 polymer ?
#
loop_
_entity_poly.entity_id
_entity_poly.type
_entity_poly.pdbx_seq_one_letter_code
_entity_poly.pdbx_strand_id
1 'polypeptide(L)'
;MLRGFTPPYTPDGRSSLVPAPPWHYAGTVLSMACPTEPAAAARFLPQGFGRATGRIIAHVCEWQATTDGWELLDPVNAQYREFILLVEAERDGAAVNFCPMIWVDQDISLIRGWLQGWPKKLGQVWMTRSYGLDHPAAAPLRAGTRMGASLAVKDRRLAEAAVTLDGGEGQSLGFLAGPTYGLVGAPSIIGEPTAGALRLVLPGITGRVAGPMASGTAELRFFDAPRDELAALRPTGPAVAAIGNVAITVTGATDMGVVAG
;
A
#
# COMPACT_ATOMS: atom_id res chain seq x y z
N MET A 1 7.12 35.58 -6.46
CA MET A 1 7.13 34.26 -7.13
C MET A 1 6.49 33.26 -6.18
N LEU A 2 5.58 32.42 -6.66
CA LEU A 2 4.98 31.35 -5.85
C LEU A 2 5.92 30.15 -5.79
N ARG A 3 5.91 29.42 -4.67
CA ARG A 3 6.78 28.26 -4.39
C ARG A 3 5.96 27.11 -3.79
N GLY A 4 6.54 25.92 -3.77
CA GLY A 4 5.95 24.71 -3.21
C GLY A 4 6.29 23.47 -4.04
N PHE A 5 6.36 22.31 -3.40
CA PHE A 5 6.62 21.05 -4.11
C PHE A 5 5.35 20.54 -4.80
N THR A 6 4.22 20.64 -4.10
CA THR A 6 2.89 20.36 -4.64
C THR A 6 1.98 21.58 -4.44
N PRO A 7 0.84 21.67 -5.15
CA PRO A 7 -0.14 22.72 -4.90
C PRO A 7 -0.71 22.65 -3.46
N PRO A 8 -1.26 23.77 -2.96
CA PRO A 8 -1.22 25.12 -3.53
C PRO A 8 0.17 25.78 -3.46
N TYR A 9 0.55 26.47 -4.54
CA TYR A 9 1.78 27.26 -4.60
C TYR A 9 1.56 28.64 -3.96
N THR A 10 2.35 28.95 -2.93
CA THR A 10 2.18 30.15 -2.10
C THR A 10 3.50 30.91 -1.97
N PRO A 11 3.53 32.17 -1.48
CA PRO A 11 4.77 32.93 -1.34
C PRO A 11 5.86 32.19 -0.55
N ASP A 12 5.46 31.50 0.53
CA ASP A 12 6.37 30.77 1.41
C ASP A 12 6.43 29.26 1.12
N GLY A 13 5.55 28.73 0.27
CA GLY A 13 5.45 27.30 -0.03
C GLY A 13 4.91 26.41 1.09
N ARG A 14 4.67 26.96 2.29
CA ARG A 14 4.19 26.24 3.48
C ARG A 14 2.82 25.57 3.31
N SER A 15 2.00 26.07 2.39
CA SER A 15 0.69 25.49 2.10
C SER A 15 0.74 24.29 1.16
N SER A 16 1.92 23.87 0.68
CA SER A 16 2.04 22.64 -0.14
C SER A 16 1.43 21.47 0.62
N LEU A 17 0.52 20.72 0.02
CA LEU A 17 -0.06 19.56 0.69
C LEU A 17 1.02 18.52 1.02
N VAL A 18 1.94 18.29 0.09
CA VAL A 18 3.08 17.38 0.24
C VAL A 18 4.38 18.16 0.00
N PRO A 19 5.32 18.20 0.97
CA PRO A 19 6.67 18.72 0.76
C PRO A 19 7.54 17.71 -0.01
N ALA A 20 8.70 18.15 -0.51
CA ALA A 20 9.65 17.26 -1.18
C ALA A 20 10.15 16.16 -0.21
N PRO A 21 10.49 14.96 -0.72
CA PRO A 21 11.13 13.91 0.09
C PRO A 21 12.52 14.35 0.61
N PRO A 22 13.11 13.68 1.63
CA PRO A 22 12.72 12.37 2.15
C PRO A 22 11.43 12.38 2.98
N TRP A 23 10.65 11.32 2.82
CA TRP A 23 9.48 11.03 3.66
C TRP A 23 9.79 9.80 4.50
N HIS A 24 9.77 9.95 5.82
CA HIS A 24 10.03 8.87 6.77
C HIS A 24 8.70 8.27 7.24
N TYR A 25 8.64 6.96 7.34
CA TYR A 25 7.44 6.21 7.75
C TYR A 25 7.80 5.20 8.83
N ALA A 26 6.91 5.03 9.80
CA ALA A 26 6.91 3.92 10.73
C ALA A 26 5.46 3.45 10.96
N GLY A 27 5.22 2.15 11.04
CA GLY A 27 3.86 1.65 11.18
C GLY A 27 3.76 0.17 11.44
N THR A 28 2.56 -0.26 11.82
CA THR A 28 2.20 -1.68 11.91
C THR A 28 1.64 -2.12 10.56
N VAL A 29 2.19 -3.21 10.02
CA VAL A 29 1.80 -3.76 8.70
C VAL A 29 1.31 -5.19 8.90
N LEU A 30 0.03 -5.43 8.61
CA LEU A 30 -0.53 -6.75 8.41
C LEU A 30 -0.42 -7.10 6.92
N SER A 31 0.34 -8.13 6.58
CA SER A 31 0.53 -8.63 5.22
C SER A 31 -0.17 -9.97 5.07
N MET A 32 -0.93 -10.16 3.99
CA MET A 32 -1.67 -11.38 3.69
C MET A 32 -1.41 -11.77 2.23
N ALA A 33 -0.74 -12.89 2.02
CA ALA A 33 -0.46 -13.40 0.69
C ALA A 33 -1.32 -14.62 0.38
N CYS A 34 -2.12 -14.55 -0.69
CA CYS A 34 -3.06 -15.60 -1.06
C CYS A 34 -3.04 -15.88 -2.57
N PRO A 35 -3.46 -17.08 -2.99
CA PRO A 35 -3.64 -17.38 -4.39
C PRO A 35 -4.83 -16.59 -4.99
N THR A 36 -4.72 -16.27 -6.27
CA THR A 36 -5.76 -15.70 -7.13
C THR A 36 -5.71 -16.39 -8.49
N GLU A 37 -6.68 -16.15 -9.35
CA GLU A 37 -6.64 -16.64 -10.73
C GLU A 37 -5.52 -15.92 -11.54
N PRO A 38 -4.54 -16.65 -12.12
CA PRO A 38 -3.40 -16.04 -12.81
C PRO A 38 -3.78 -15.18 -14.02
N ALA A 39 -4.78 -15.56 -14.82
CA ALA A 39 -5.17 -14.79 -15.99
C ALA A 39 -5.83 -13.46 -15.61
N ALA A 40 -6.63 -13.43 -14.53
CA ALA A 40 -7.18 -12.22 -13.95
C ALA A 40 -6.06 -11.31 -13.43
N ALA A 41 -5.07 -11.87 -12.72
CA ALA A 41 -3.92 -11.12 -12.24
C ALA A 41 -3.07 -10.51 -13.37
N ALA A 42 -2.87 -11.25 -14.46
CA ALA A 42 -2.12 -10.77 -15.62
C ALA A 42 -2.73 -9.52 -16.26
N ARG A 43 -4.06 -9.34 -16.21
CA ARG A 43 -4.76 -8.16 -16.75
C ARG A 43 -4.44 -6.86 -16.01
N PHE A 44 -3.93 -6.95 -14.79
CA PHE A 44 -3.53 -5.81 -13.98
C PHE A 44 -2.04 -5.47 -14.11
N LEU A 45 -1.26 -6.25 -14.87
CA LEU A 45 0.14 -5.96 -15.13
C LEU A 45 0.27 -5.10 -16.40
N PRO A 46 1.16 -4.08 -16.41
CA PRO A 46 1.47 -3.35 -17.64
C PRO A 46 2.00 -4.28 -18.74
N GLN A 47 1.77 -3.93 -20.00
CA GLN A 47 2.31 -4.70 -21.12
C GLN A 47 3.85 -4.81 -21.01
N GLY A 48 4.36 -6.03 -21.13
CA GLY A 48 5.80 -6.29 -21.04
C GLY A 48 6.39 -6.23 -19.62
N PHE A 49 5.55 -6.11 -18.57
CA PHE A 49 6.03 -6.06 -17.19
C PHE A 49 6.67 -7.36 -16.70
N GLY A 50 6.09 -8.50 -17.08
CA GLY A 50 6.44 -9.83 -16.59
C GLY A 50 5.24 -10.78 -16.63
N ARG A 51 5.36 -11.93 -15.96
CA ARG A 51 4.30 -12.95 -15.89
C ARG A 51 3.71 -13.03 -14.49
N ALA A 52 2.40 -12.85 -14.34
CA ALA A 52 1.72 -13.02 -13.05
C ALA A 52 1.93 -14.44 -12.49
N THR A 53 2.23 -14.56 -11.19
CA THR A 53 2.48 -15.86 -10.55
C THR A 53 1.19 -16.57 -10.11
N GLY A 54 0.05 -15.85 -10.11
CA GLY A 54 -1.19 -16.32 -9.50
C GLY A 54 -1.27 -16.03 -8.00
N ARG A 55 -0.41 -15.13 -7.49
CA ARG A 55 -0.41 -14.71 -6.09
C ARG A 55 -0.64 -13.21 -5.98
N ILE A 56 -1.48 -12.84 -5.03
CA ILE A 56 -1.66 -11.44 -4.61
C ILE A 56 -1.23 -11.28 -3.16
N ILE A 57 -0.83 -10.06 -2.82
CA ILE A 57 -0.51 -9.69 -1.45
C ILE A 57 -1.34 -8.47 -1.08
N ALA A 58 -2.21 -8.62 -0.09
CA ALA A 58 -2.93 -7.52 0.53
C ALA A 58 -2.18 -7.06 1.79
N HIS A 59 -1.92 -5.76 1.90
CA HIS A 59 -1.43 -5.17 3.13
C HIS A 59 -2.51 -4.27 3.75
N VAL A 60 -2.63 -4.31 5.08
CA VAL A 60 -3.36 -3.33 5.86
C VAL A 60 -2.40 -2.70 6.84
N CYS A 61 -2.26 -1.38 6.78
CA CYS A 61 -1.25 -0.64 7.52
C CYS A 61 -1.88 0.46 8.37
N GLU A 62 -1.32 0.70 9.56
CA GLU A 62 -1.46 1.96 10.29
C GLU A 62 -0.08 2.63 10.29
N TRP A 63 0.03 3.75 9.57
CA TRP A 63 1.26 4.48 9.36
C TRP A 63 1.30 5.77 10.18
N GLN A 64 2.50 6.13 10.60
CA GLN A 64 2.90 7.46 11.00
C GLN A 64 4.05 7.91 10.10
N ALA A 65 4.00 9.14 9.60
CA ALA A 65 4.97 9.71 8.69
C ALA A 65 5.48 11.08 9.14
N THR A 66 6.69 11.44 8.73
CA THR A 66 7.27 12.77 8.99
C THR A 66 8.30 13.15 7.94
N THR A 67 8.56 14.46 7.83
CA THR A 67 9.69 15.01 7.09
C THR A 67 10.76 15.53 8.05
N ASP A 68 10.65 16.78 8.50
CA ASP A 68 11.61 17.41 9.43
C ASP A 68 11.28 17.17 10.91
N GLY A 69 10.20 16.45 11.21
CA GLY A 69 9.76 16.13 12.57
C GLY A 69 8.51 16.88 13.02
N TRP A 70 8.13 17.99 12.39
CA TRP A 70 6.99 18.79 12.86
C TRP A 70 5.67 18.00 12.85
N GLU A 71 5.48 17.13 11.84
CA GLU A 71 4.24 16.34 11.71
C GLU A 71 4.03 15.44 12.93
N LEU A 72 5.10 14.98 13.58
CA LEU A 72 4.99 14.11 14.78
C LEU A 72 4.32 14.82 15.96
N LEU A 73 4.35 16.17 15.98
CA LEU A 73 3.63 16.98 16.98
C LEU A 73 2.17 17.25 16.57
N ASP A 74 1.80 16.94 15.32
CA ASP A 74 0.45 17.07 14.78
C ASP A 74 0.01 15.75 14.13
N PRO A 75 -0.50 14.79 14.93
CA PRO A 75 -0.75 13.43 14.47
C PRO A 75 -1.80 13.34 13.35
N VAL A 76 -2.64 14.35 13.15
CA VAL A 76 -3.59 14.40 12.02
C VAL A 76 -2.85 14.55 10.69
N ASN A 77 -1.69 15.20 10.68
CA ASN A 77 -0.80 15.31 9.52
C ASN A 77 0.19 14.14 9.39
N ALA A 78 0.52 13.47 10.50
CA ALA A 78 1.45 12.34 10.50
C ALA A 78 0.79 11.00 10.20
N GLN A 79 -0.44 10.76 10.67
CA GLN A 79 -1.01 9.42 10.72
C GLN A 79 -2.01 9.16 9.60
N TYR A 80 -1.94 7.97 9.01
CA TYR A 80 -2.92 7.50 8.03
C TYR A 80 -2.99 5.97 8.05
N ARG A 81 -4.09 5.43 7.53
CA ARG A 81 -4.28 4.00 7.32
C ARG A 81 -4.32 3.69 5.85
N GLU A 82 -3.94 2.46 5.51
CA GLU A 82 -3.71 2.08 4.13
C GLU A 82 -4.09 0.63 3.87
N PHE A 83 -4.78 0.39 2.74
CA PHE A 83 -4.96 -0.94 2.16
C PHE A 83 -4.22 -0.99 0.83
N ILE A 84 -3.27 -1.90 0.70
CA ILE A 84 -2.48 -2.08 -0.51
C ILE A 84 -2.85 -3.42 -1.14
N LEU A 85 -3.10 -3.46 -2.44
CA LEU A 85 -3.11 -4.69 -3.20
C LEU A 85 -1.89 -4.75 -4.13
N LEU A 86 -1.18 -5.87 -4.08
CA LEU A 86 -0.08 -6.20 -4.97
C LEU A 86 -0.40 -7.44 -5.79
N VAL A 87 0.02 -7.43 -7.05
CA VAL A 87 0.11 -8.63 -7.89
C VAL A 87 1.58 -9.05 -7.94
N GLU A 88 1.87 -10.28 -7.54
CA GLU A 88 3.20 -10.87 -7.67
C GLU A 88 3.41 -11.33 -9.12
N ALA A 89 4.57 -11.03 -9.66
CA ALA A 89 4.98 -11.40 -11.01
C ALA A 89 6.42 -11.91 -11.03
N GLU A 90 6.74 -12.69 -12.05
CA GLU A 90 8.11 -13.03 -12.41
C GLU A 90 8.60 -12.07 -13.50
N ARG A 91 9.74 -11.43 -13.26
CA ARG A 91 10.40 -10.50 -14.17
C ARG A 91 11.91 -10.70 -14.08
N ASP A 92 12.57 -10.87 -15.23
CA ASP A 92 14.03 -11.03 -15.31
C ASP A 92 14.59 -12.14 -14.39
N GLY A 93 13.82 -13.23 -14.22
CA GLY A 93 14.16 -14.37 -13.37
C GLY A 93 13.96 -14.17 -11.86
N ALA A 94 13.35 -13.06 -11.44
CA ALA A 94 13.09 -12.75 -10.04
C ALA A 94 11.59 -12.48 -9.75
N ALA A 95 11.18 -12.77 -8.52
CA ALA A 95 9.86 -12.38 -8.04
C ALA A 95 9.84 -10.87 -7.72
N VAL A 96 8.88 -10.17 -8.31
CA VAL A 96 8.64 -8.74 -8.12
C VAL A 96 7.16 -8.49 -7.89
N ASN A 97 6.81 -7.30 -7.41
CA ASN A 97 5.41 -6.92 -7.22
C ASN A 97 5.04 -5.74 -8.12
N PHE A 98 3.77 -5.68 -8.52
CA PHE A 98 3.15 -4.50 -9.11
C PHE A 98 1.98 -4.06 -8.22
N CYS A 99 1.84 -2.76 -7.97
CA CYS A 99 0.71 -2.21 -7.22
C CYS A 99 -0.36 -1.65 -8.17
N PRO A 100 -1.41 -2.43 -8.53
CA PRO A 100 -2.48 -1.92 -9.37
C PRO A 100 -3.47 -1.04 -8.61
N MET A 101 -3.66 -1.27 -7.32
CA MET A 101 -4.71 -0.62 -6.53
C MET A 101 -4.30 -0.46 -5.07
N ILE A 102 -4.63 0.70 -4.50
CA ILE A 102 -4.29 1.06 -3.12
C ILE A 102 -5.26 2.14 -2.62
N TRP A 103 -5.60 2.10 -1.34
CA TRP A 103 -6.52 3.05 -0.70
C TRP A 103 -5.95 3.56 0.62
N VAL A 104 -6.20 4.83 0.89
CA VAL A 104 -5.77 5.53 2.12
C VAL A 104 -6.88 6.40 2.67
N ASP A 105 -6.78 6.81 3.93
CA ASP A 105 -7.75 7.71 4.58
C ASP A 105 -7.29 9.17 4.68
N GLN A 106 -6.08 9.50 4.22
CA GLN A 106 -5.54 10.86 4.20
C GLN A 106 -5.07 11.29 2.81
N ASP A 107 -5.37 12.54 2.46
CA ASP A 107 -5.01 13.19 1.20
C ASP A 107 -3.50 13.37 1.02
N ILE A 108 -2.77 13.72 2.08
CA ILE A 108 -1.31 13.83 2.06
C ILE A 108 -0.67 12.51 1.63
N SER A 109 -1.19 11.38 2.11
CA SER A 109 -0.73 10.05 1.73
C SER A 109 -1.09 9.73 0.29
N LEU A 110 -2.30 10.12 -0.15
CA LEU A 110 -2.78 9.94 -1.51
C LEU A 110 -1.85 10.62 -2.52
N ILE A 111 -1.55 11.91 -2.30
CA ILE A 111 -0.69 12.68 -3.20
C ILE A 111 0.75 12.17 -3.18
N ARG A 112 1.30 11.83 -2.01
CA ARG A 112 2.62 11.17 -1.94
C ARG A 112 2.63 9.93 -2.83
N GLY A 113 1.63 9.06 -2.71
CA GLY A 113 1.54 7.83 -3.50
C GLY A 113 1.54 8.07 -5.01
N TRP A 114 0.74 9.02 -5.50
CA TRP A 114 0.68 9.32 -6.93
C TRP A 114 2.04 9.74 -7.50
N LEU A 115 2.84 10.48 -6.74
CA LEU A 115 4.17 10.94 -7.16
C LEU A 115 5.21 9.80 -7.29
N GLN A 116 5.00 8.67 -6.60
CA GLN A 116 5.89 7.50 -6.61
C GLN A 116 5.25 6.26 -7.27
N GLY A 117 4.14 6.43 -7.99
CA GLY A 117 3.51 5.37 -8.77
C GLY A 117 2.53 4.46 -8.02
N TRP A 118 2.14 4.83 -6.81
CA TRP A 118 1.13 4.12 -6.02
C TRP A 118 -0.25 4.72 -6.30
N PRO A 119 -1.17 4.03 -6.99
CA PRO A 119 -2.41 4.59 -7.51
C PRO A 119 -3.50 4.72 -6.42
N LYS A 120 -3.24 5.59 -5.44
CA LYS A 120 -4.05 5.75 -4.23
C LYS A 120 -5.42 6.36 -4.52
N LYS A 121 -6.46 5.80 -3.89
CA LYS A 121 -7.78 6.42 -3.73
C LYS A 121 -8.09 6.65 -2.25
N LEU A 122 -9.06 7.51 -1.97
CA LEU A 122 -9.60 7.64 -0.61
C LEU A 122 -10.48 6.44 -0.26
N GLY A 123 -10.34 5.94 0.96
CA GLY A 123 -11.13 4.85 1.54
C GLY A 123 -11.07 4.87 3.07
N GLN A 124 -11.95 4.11 3.70
CA GLN A 124 -11.93 3.85 5.14
C GLN A 124 -11.28 2.50 5.39
N VAL A 125 -10.14 2.53 6.06
CA VAL A 125 -9.34 1.35 6.38
C VAL A 125 -9.34 1.16 7.89
N TRP A 126 -9.54 -0.08 8.33
CA TRP A 126 -9.50 -0.44 9.74
C TRP A 126 -8.77 -1.76 9.94
N MET A 127 -8.02 -1.86 11.02
CA MET A 127 -7.32 -3.06 11.47
C MET A 127 -7.46 -3.16 12.99
N THR A 128 -7.61 -4.37 13.52
CA THR A 128 -7.51 -4.62 14.96
C THR A 128 -6.14 -4.17 15.45
N ARG A 129 -6.10 -3.36 16.51
CA ARG A 129 -4.84 -2.96 17.15
C ARG A 129 -4.36 -4.02 18.11
N SER A 130 -3.05 -4.22 18.13
CA SER A 130 -2.38 -5.00 19.17
C SER A 130 -1.75 -4.04 20.17
N TYR A 131 -1.97 -4.29 21.46
CA TYR A 131 -1.33 -3.56 22.55
C TYR A 131 -0.42 -4.52 23.30
N GLY A 132 0.72 -4.03 23.81
CA GLY A 132 1.68 -4.79 24.62
C GLY A 132 1.17 -5.12 26.02
N LEU A 133 -0.06 -5.63 26.13
CA LEU A 133 -0.79 -5.90 27.35
C LEU A 133 -1.37 -7.33 27.29
N ASP A 134 -1.39 -8.03 28.41
CA ASP A 134 -2.08 -9.32 28.52
C ASP A 134 -3.54 -9.10 28.95
N HIS A 135 -4.40 -8.83 27.97
CA HIS A 135 -5.84 -8.62 28.16
C HIS A 135 -6.61 -9.08 26.91
N PRO A 136 -7.85 -9.62 27.03
CA PRO A 136 -8.61 -10.08 25.87
C PRO A 136 -8.84 -9.02 24.79
N ALA A 137 -9.00 -7.75 25.17
CA ALA A 137 -9.15 -6.62 24.24
C ALA A 137 -7.83 -6.13 23.62
N ALA A 138 -6.67 -6.60 24.10
CA ALA A 138 -5.36 -6.13 23.66
C ALA A 138 -4.86 -6.83 22.38
N ALA A 139 -5.49 -7.93 21.95
CA ALA A 139 -5.08 -8.74 20.80
C ALA A 139 -3.55 -8.96 20.74
N PRO A 140 -2.94 -9.56 21.78
CA PRO A 140 -1.48 -9.74 21.84
C PRO A 140 -0.98 -10.60 20.68
N LEU A 141 0.19 -10.30 20.13
CA LEU A 141 0.76 -11.04 18.98
C LEU A 141 1.30 -12.42 19.40
N ARG A 142 0.39 -13.38 19.65
CA ARG A 142 0.67 -14.76 20.07
C ARG A 142 -0.32 -15.76 19.48
N ALA A 143 -0.03 -17.04 19.62
CA ALA A 143 -0.90 -18.13 19.16
C ALA A 143 -2.35 -17.98 19.64
N GLY A 144 -3.30 -18.18 18.71
CA GLY A 144 -4.74 -18.13 18.93
C GLY A 144 -5.34 -16.72 18.89
N THR A 145 -4.53 -15.65 18.84
CA THR A 145 -5.06 -14.29 18.69
C THR A 145 -5.76 -14.13 17.34
N ARG A 146 -6.97 -13.57 17.39
CA ARG A 146 -7.76 -13.25 16.21
C ARG A 146 -7.78 -11.75 15.95
N MET A 147 -7.61 -11.36 14.69
CA MET A 147 -7.58 -9.97 14.26
C MET A 147 -8.45 -9.78 13.02
N GLY A 148 -9.10 -8.62 12.91
CA GLY A 148 -9.87 -8.22 11.74
C GLY A 148 -9.19 -7.10 10.99
N ALA A 149 -9.39 -7.05 9.68
CA ALA A 149 -9.07 -5.88 8.89
C ALA A 149 -10.12 -5.64 7.81
N SER A 150 -10.31 -4.41 7.37
CA SER A 150 -11.41 -4.06 6.48
C SER A 150 -11.14 -2.80 5.66
N LEU A 151 -11.64 -2.79 4.42
CA LEU A 151 -11.63 -1.65 3.51
C LEU A 151 -13.06 -1.33 3.07
N ALA A 152 -13.45 -0.06 3.15
CA ALA A 152 -14.67 0.45 2.52
C ALA A 152 -14.37 1.72 1.71
N VAL A 153 -15.09 1.91 0.61
CA VAL A 153 -14.94 3.06 -0.28
C VAL A 153 -16.31 3.58 -0.66
N LYS A 154 -16.59 4.86 -0.40
CA LYS A 154 -17.89 5.48 -0.68
C LYS A 154 -19.06 4.63 -0.15
N ASP A 155 -18.96 4.25 1.13
CA ASP A 155 -19.92 3.41 1.87
C ASP A 155 -20.13 1.99 1.31
N ARG A 156 -19.21 1.50 0.47
CA ARG A 156 -19.23 0.11 -0.04
C ARG A 156 -18.08 -0.67 0.56
N ARG A 157 -18.40 -1.80 1.18
CA ARG A 157 -17.39 -2.77 1.62
C ARG A 157 -16.67 -3.33 0.39
N LEU A 158 -15.33 -3.24 0.35
CA LEU A 158 -14.53 -3.80 -0.73
C LEU A 158 -13.69 -4.99 -0.29
N ALA A 159 -13.18 -4.98 0.94
CA ALA A 159 -12.42 -6.11 1.49
C ALA A 159 -12.66 -6.32 2.98
N GLU A 160 -12.62 -7.58 3.39
CA GLU A 160 -12.56 -8.03 4.79
C GLU A 160 -11.51 -9.11 4.94
N ALA A 161 -10.81 -9.07 6.08
CA ALA A 161 -9.88 -10.10 6.49
C ALA A 161 -10.17 -10.56 7.91
N ALA A 162 -10.09 -11.87 8.13
CA ALA A 162 -10.07 -12.49 9.45
C ALA A 162 -8.76 -13.28 9.61
N VAL A 163 -7.91 -12.85 10.53
CA VAL A 163 -6.57 -13.41 10.77
C VAL A 163 -6.58 -14.23 12.05
N THR A 164 -5.87 -15.36 12.06
CA THR A 164 -5.55 -16.13 13.26
C THR A 164 -4.04 -16.32 13.34
N LEU A 165 -3.43 -15.83 14.43
CA LEU A 165 -1.99 -15.97 14.67
C LEU A 165 -1.67 -17.37 15.21
N ASP A 166 -0.54 -17.92 14.80
CA ASP A 166 -0.08 -19.26 15.19
C ASP A 166 1.03 -19.23 16.26
N GLY A 167 1.56 -18.03 16.56
CA GLY A 167 2.64 -17.83 17.54
C GLY A 167 4.04 -18.11 17.01
N GLY A 168 4.19 -18.41 15.73
CA GLY A 168 5.48 -18.53 15.06
C GLY A 168 6.06 -17.19 14.60
N GLU A 169 7.22 -17.28 13.95
CA GLU A 169 7.88 -16.16 13.32
C GLU A 169 7.33 -15.92 11.90
N GLY A 170 6.84 -14.70 11.67
CA GLY A 170 6.33 -14.24 10.39
C GLY A 170 7.44 -13.86 9.41
N GLN A 171 7.17 -14.06 8.13
CA GLN A 171 8.06 -13.64 7.05
C GLN A 171 7.64 -12.27 6.49
N SER A 172 8.59 -11.55 5.90
CA SER A 172 8.27 -10.40 5.06
C SER A 172 7.53 -10.84 3.79
N LEU A 173 6.52 -10.09 3.37
CA LEU A 173 5.69 -10.37 2.18
C LEU A 173 5.54 -9.11 1.31
N GLY A 174 5.24 -9.28 0.01
CA GLY A 174 4.92 -8.16 -0.87
C GLY A 174 6.03 -7.10 -0.94
N PHE A 175 5.69 -5.82 -0.71
CA PHE A 175 6.66 -4.72 -0.73
C PHE A 175 7.71 -4.81 0.39
N LEU A 176 7.44 -5.61 1.42
CA LEU A 176 8.41 -5.94 2.46
C LEU A 176 9.36 -7.08 2.02
N ALA A 177 9.05 -7.85 0.97
CA ALA A 177 9.90 -8.95 0.54
C ALA A 177 10.75 -8.60 -0.68
N GLY A 178 10.25 -7.72 -1.56
CA GLY A 178 10.92 -7.44 -2.83
C GLY A 178 10.47 -6.13 -3.47
N PRO A 179 11.08 -5.80 -4.62
CA PRO A 179 10.76 -4.57 -5.33
C PRO A 179 9.27 -4.52 -5.71
N THR A 180 8.69 -3.34 -5.59
CA THR A 180 7.29 -3.09 -5.95
C THR A 180 7.23 -1.93 -6.92
N TYR A 181 6.74 -2.21 -8.10
CA TYR A 181 6.60 -1.24 -9.18
C TYR A 181 5.22 -0.61 -9.19
N GLY A 182 5.16 0.58 -9.76
CA GLY A 182 3.94 1.35 -9.91
C GLY A 182 3.92 2.13 -11.21
N LEU A 183 2.83 2.87 -11.46
CA LEU A 183 2.68 3.73 -12.62
C LEU A 183 2.45 5.18 -12.22
N VAL A 184 3.21 6.09 -12.83
CA VAL A 184 2.94 7.53 -12.77
C VAL A 184 2.37 7.97 -14.12
N GLY A 185 1.18 8.57 -14.06
CA GLY A 185 0.58 9.29 -15.19
C GLY A 185 0.57 10.80 -14.93
N ALA A 186 0.27 11.58 -15.96
CA ALA A 186 0.17 13.04 -15.87
C ALA A 186 -1.10 13.53 -16.60
N PRO A 187 -2.29 13.25 -16.05
CA PRO A 187 -3.53 13.66 -16.67
C PRO A 187 -3.62 15.19 -16.72
N SER A 188 -4.13 15.72 -17.83
CA SER A 188 -4.29 17.15 -18.05
C SER A 188 -5.58 17.45 -18.82
N ILE A 189 -6.20 18.58 -18.49
CA ILE A 189 -7.30 19.18 -19.24
C ILE A 189 -6.89 20.52 -19.88
N ILE A 190 -5.59 20.84 -19.83
CA ILE A 190 -5.05 22.01 -20.55
C ILE A 190 -5.00 21.66 -22.03
N GLY A 191 -5.87 22.28 -22.82
CA GLY A 191 -6.09 21.88 -24.22
C GLY A 191 -7.03 20.68 -24.31
N GLU A 192 -6.67 19.68 -25.11
CA GLU A 192 -7.45 18.44 -25.21
C GLU A 192 -7.20 17.53 -23.99
N PRO A 193 -8.26 17.00 -23.34
CA PRO A 193 -8.11 16.08 -22.23
C PRO A 193 -7.25 14.86 -22.58
N THR A 194 -6.25 14.57 -21.75
CA THR A 194 -5.35 13.42 -21.91
C THR A 194 -5.01 12.81 -20.55
N ALA A 195 -4.76 11.49 -20.53
CA ALA A 195 -4.24 10.79 -19.35
C ALA A 195 -2.73 11.02 -19.15
N GLY A 196 -2.04 11.53 -20.18
CA GLY A 196 -0.58 11.55 -20.24
C GLY A 196 0.01 10.15 -20.51
N ALA A 197 1.31 10.09 -20.79
CA ALA A 197 2.02 8.82 -20.93
C ALA A 197 2.18 8.16 -19.55
N LEU A 198 1.84 6.86 -19.46
CA LEU A 198 2.08 6.07 -18.26
C LEU A 198 3.56 5.69 -18.19
N ARG A 199 4.22 6.02 -17.08
CA ARG A 199 5.61 5.66 -16.79
C ARG A 199 5.67 4.60 -15.72
N LEU A 200 6.35 3.50 -15.99
CA LEU A 200 6.69 2.52 -14.98
C LEU A 200 7.75 3.12 -14.06
N VAL A 201 7.53 3.03 -12.76
CA VAL A 201 8.48 3.56 -11.78
C VAL A 201 8.79 2.55 -10.69
N LEU A 202 9.98 2.66 -10.13
CA LEU A 202 10.41 1.95 -8.94
C LEU A 202 10.63 2.96 -7.80
N PRO A 203 9.84 2.94 -6.72
CA PRO A 203 10.04 3.82 -5.55
C PRO A 203 11.41 3.62 -4.91
N GLY A 204 12.10 4.72 -4.61
CA GLY A 204 13.39 4.75 -3.91
C GLY A 204 13.20 4.56 -2.41
N ILE A 205 12.96 3.32 -1.98
CA ILE A 205 12.83 2.96 -0.56
C ILE A 205 14.21 2.67 0.03
N THR A 206 14.56 3.37 1.10
CA THR A 206 15.82 3.25 1.84
C THR A 206 15.56 3.18 3.36
N GLY A 207 16.61 2.94 4.14
CA GLY A 207 16.54 3.01 5.61
C GLY A 207 15.54 2.03 6.23
N ARG A 208 15.35 0.87 5.61
CA ARG A 208 14.34 -0.09 6.05
C ARG A 208 14.75 -0.75 7.37
N VAL A 209 13.85 -0.69 8.35
CA VAL A 209 13.96 -1.39 9.64
C VAL A 209 12.68 -2.20 9.85
N ALA A 210 12.79 -3.46 10.24
CA ALA A 210 11.66 -4.29 10.60
C ALA A 210 11.91 -4.91 11.98
N GLY A 211 10.90 -4.83 12.85
CA GLY A 211 10.88 -5.60 14.09
C GLY A 211 10.48 -7.07 13.83
N PRO A 212 10.37 -7.89 14.90
CA PRO A 212 9.81 -9.23 14.81
C PRO A 212 8.41 -9.20 14.20
N MET A 213 8.12 -10.18 13.36
CA MET A 213 6.81 -10.40 12.74
C MET A 213 6.17 -11.63 13.37
N ALA A 214 4.87 -11.58 13.67
CA ALA A 214 4.10 -12.75 14.08
C ALA A 214 3.45 -13.41 12.87
N SER A 215 3.57 -14.73 12.74
CA SER A 215 2.91 -15.50 11.68
C SER A 215 1.45 -15.84 12.00
N GLY A 216 0.71 -16.13 10.95
CA GLY A 216 -0.64 -16.67 11.04
C GLY A 216 -1.22 -17.03 9.68
N THR A 217 -2.52 -17.29 9.68
CA THR A 217 -3.33 -17.49 8.47
C THR A 217 -4.45 -16.48 8.42
N ALA A 218 -4.97 -16.20 7.23
CA ALA A 218 -6.13 -15.33 7.08
C ALA A 218 -7.12 -15.81 6.02
N GLU A 219 -8.40 -15.54 6.28
CA GLU A 219 -9.44 -15.54 5.27
C GLU A 219 -9.59 -14.11 4.73
N LEU A 220 -9.32 -13.93 3.44
CA LEU A 220 -9.46 -12.64 2.75
C LEU A 220 -10.62 -12.71 1.77
N ARG A 221 -11.51 -11.72 1.82
CA ARG A 221 -12.70 -11.65 0.95
C ARG A 221 -12.76 -10.30 0.27
N PHE A 222 -12.95 -10.31 -1.05
CA PHE A 222 -13.22 -9.11 -1.84
C PHE A 222 -14.68 -9.06 -2.29
N PHE A 223 -15.22 -7.86 -2.41
CA PHE A 223 -16.63 -7.60 -2.70
C PHE A 223 -16.77 -6.71 -3.93
N ASP A 224 -17.83 -6.94 -4.72
CA ASP A 224 -18.07 -6.17 -5.94
C ASP A 224 -18.42 -4.71 -5.62
N ALA A 225 -17.95 -3.79 -6.45
CA ALA A 225 -18.39 -2.41 -6.43
C ALA A 225 -18.46 -1.81 -7.84
N PRO A 226 -19.37 -0.86 -8.10
CA PRO A 226 -19.60 -0.35 -9.46
C PRO A 226 -18.43 0.41 -10.09
N ARG A 227 -17.50 0.92 -9.26
CA ARG A 227 -16.38 1.78 -9.68
C ARG A 227 -15.07 1.37 -9.02
N ASP A 228 -14.97 0.09 -8.70
CA ASP A 228 -13.78 -0.51 -8.12
C ASP A 228 -13.63 -1.95 -8.61
N GLU A 229 -12.41 -2.33 -8.98
CA GLU A 229 -12.12 -3.61 -9.64
C GLU A 229 -11.37 -4.58 -8.71
N LEU A 230 -11.28 -4.28 -7.40
CA LEU A 230 -10.63 -5.17 -6.42
C LEU A 230 -11.17 -6.61 -6.49
N ALA A 231 -12.49 -6.77 -6.70
CA ALA A 231 -13.14 -8.07 -6.82
C ALA A 231 -12.74 -8.90 -8.06
N ALA A 232 -12.05 -8.31 -9.04
CA ALA A 232 -11.47 -9.07 -10.15
C ALA A 232 -10.28 -9.94 -9.72
N LEU A 233 -9.67 -9.64 -8.57
CA LEU A 233 -8.52 -10.33 -7.99
C LEU A 233 -8.91 -11.16 -6.74
N ARG A 234 -10.11 -11.75 -6.75
CA ARG A 234 -10.64 -12.51 -5.61
C ARG A 234 -9.65 -13.61 -5.15
N PRO A 235 -9.38 -13.70 -3.84
CA PRO A 235 -8.65 -14.83 -3.28
C PRO A 235 -9.34 -16.16 -3.60
N THR A 236 -8.58 -17.16 -4.02
CA THR A 236 -9.08 -18.50 -4.34
C THR A 236 -8.79 -19.53 -3.24
N GLY A 237 -8.13 -19.11 -2.16
CA GLY A 237 -7.72 -19.96 -1.06
C GLY A 237 -7.26 -19.17 0.16
N PRO A 238 -6.85 -19.85 1.25
CA PRO A 238 -6.39 -19.20 2.47
C PRO A 238 -5.12 -18.38 2.21
N ALA A 239 -4.96 -17.31 2.98
CA ALA A 239 -3.76 -16.49 2.96
C ALA A 239 -2.76 -16.94 4.05
N VAL A 240 -1.47 -16.88 3.73
CA VAL A 240 -0.42 -16.77 4.74
C VAL A 240 -0.39 -15.33 5.23
N ALA A 241 -0.38 -15.13 6.55
CA ALA A 241 -0.38 -13.82 7.17
C ALA A 241 0.89 -13.57 7.99
N ALA A 242 1.33 -12.31 8.02
CA ALA A 242 2.38 -11.83 8.92
C ALA A 242 2.04 -10.41 9.38
N ILE A 243 2.21 -10.12 10.66
CA ILE A 243 2.00 -8.77 11.22
C ILE A 243 3.18 -8.33 12.07
N GLY A 244 3.61 -7.08 11.91
CA GLY A 244 4.69 -6.50 12.71
C GLY A 244 4.94 -5.04 12.38
N ASN A 245 5.92 -4.45 13.05
CA ASN A 245 6.26 -3.04 12.89
C ASN A 245 7.42 -2.85 11.89
N VAL A 246 7.29 -1.87 11.01
CA VAL A 246 8.28 -1.53 9.98
C VAL A 246 8.47 -0.03 9.93
N ALA A 247 9.70 0.39 9.64
CA ALA A 247 10.03 1.76 9.24
C ALA A 247 10.77 1.77 7.91
N ILE A 248 10.50 2.79 7.09
CA ILE A 248 11.13 3.02 5.78
C ILE A 248 11.30 4.52 5.52
N THR A 249 12.17 4.87 4.57
CA THR A 249 12.27 6.22 4.03
C THR A 249 12.08 6.18 2.51
N VAL A 250 11.23 7.03 1.97
CA VAL A 250 11.12 7.25 0.53
C VAL A 250 11.90 8.50 0.15
N THR A 251 12.85 8.37 -0.77
CA THR A 251 13.70 9.47 -1.24
C THR A 251 13.36 9.97 -2.64
N GLY A 252 12.51 9.25 -3.38
CA GLY A 252 12.12 9.55 -4.75
C GLY A 252 11.58 8.31 -5.47
N ALA A 253 11.60 8.32 -6.80
CA ALA A 253 11.30 7.16 -7.64
C ALA A 253 12.17 7.17 -8.90
N THR A 254 12.58 5.98 -9.35
CA THR A 254 13.35 5.78 -10.59
C THR A 254 12.39 5.54 -11.75
N ASP A 255 12.56 6.27 -12.84
CA ASP A 255 11.84 6.05 -14.09
C ASP A 255 12.38 4.80 -14.80
N MET A 256 11.51 3.83 -15.05
CA MET A 256 11.81 2.56 -15.71
C MET A 256 11.35 2.55 -17.18
N GLY A 257 10.82 3.67 -17.68
CA GLY A 257 10.37 3.85 -19.05
C GLY A 257 8.86 3.98 -19.20
N VAL A 258 8.45 4.39 -20.39
CA VAL A 258 7.04 4.50 -20.79
C VAL A 258 6.49 3.10 -21.07
N VAL A 259 5.28 2.81 -20.59
CA VAL A 259 4.55 1.58 -20.89
C VAL A 259 3.36 1.87 -21.81
N ALA A 260 3.05 0.93 -22.69
CA ALA A 260 1.78 0.95 -23.40
C ALA A 260 0.65 0.65 -22.40
N GLY A 261 -0.43 1.44 -22.49
CA GLY A 261 -1.66 1.23 -21.73
C GLY A 261 -2.52 0.11 -22.30
#